data_AF-A0A4P6Q2L1-F1
#
_entry.id   AF-A0A4P6Q2L1-F1
#
_cell.length_a   1.000
_cell.length_b   1.000
_cell.length_c   1.000
_cell.angle_alpha   90.00
_cell.angle_beta   90.00
_cell.angle_gamma   90.00
#
_symmetry.space_group_name_H-M   'P 1'
#
loop_
_entity.id
_entity.type
_entity.pdbx_description
1 polymer ?
#
loop_
_entity_poly.entity_id
_entity_poly.type
_entity_poly.pdbx_seq_one_letter_code
_entity_poly.pdbx_strand_id
1 'polypeptide(L)'
;MNARPRNPHAEVAEIWPRDGAVRVVGDLHGLAETASGRWYLVVALRDSAVRMQYGMTVNGDRFDASVPAEDFVPADFSLQAEGAAWDLFASPEERLESTDTDDWLRLGRHLDDVRDKKKIMVFPVQEVESDGAYMSVRPFYTVNDNLSVGARPGSSAPFGKESP
;
A
#
# COMPACT_ATOMS: atom_id res chain seq x y z
N MET A 1 8.37 29.25 21.23
CA MET A 1 8.77 28.83 19.86
C MET A 1 7.56 28.13 19.27
N ASN A 2 6.88 28.72 18.29
CA ASN A 2 5.75 28.06 17.64
C ASN A 2 6.31 27.09 16.61
N ALA A 3 6.18 25.79 16.86
CA ALA A 3 6.46 24.77 15.84
C ALA A 3 5.58 25.05 14.62
N ARG A 4 6.16 25.04 13.42
CA ARG A 4 5.35 25.08 12.19
C ARG A 4 4.41 23.87 12.24
N PRO A 5 3.10 24.03 11.97
CA PRO A 5 2.22 22.88 11.86
C PRO A 5 2.81 21.95 10.79
N ARG A 6 3.11 20.71 11.18
CA ARG A 6 3.53 19.69 10.22
C ARG A 6 2.31 19.36 9.38
N ASN A 7 2.46 19.36 8.06
CA ASN A 7 1.39 18.92 7.17
C ASN A 7 0.91 17.53 7.60
N PRO A 8 -0.41 17.27 7.61
CA PRO A 8 -0.96 15.96 7.92
C PRO A 8 -0.29 14.86 7.10
N HIS A 9 0.11 13.76 7.72
CA HIS A 9 0.70 12.61 7.03
C HIS A 9 0.47 11.31 7.80
N ALA A 10 0.51 10.19 7.07
CA ALA A 10 0.45 8.85 7.63
C ALA A 10 1.84 8.21 7.57
N GLU A 11 2.46 8.01 8.73
CA GLU A 11 3.79 7.42 8.86
C GLU A 11 3.69 5.92 9.17
N VAL A 12 4.26 5.08 8.31
CA VAL A 12 4.26 3.63 8.42
C VAL A 12 5.38 3.18 9.35
N ALA A 13 5.02 2.47 10.41
CA ALA A 13 5.97 1.87 11.35
C ALA A 13 6.35 0.44 10.94
N GLU A 14 5.36 -0.36 10.54
CA GLU A 14 5.49 -1.79 10.27
C GLU A 14 4.70 -2.21 9.04
N ILE A 15 5.24 -3.16 8.29
CA ILE A 15 4.60 -3.78 7.13
C ILE A 15 4.77 -5.30 7.26
N TRP A 16 3.67 -6.03 7.14
CA TRP A 16 3.60 -7.48 7.25
C TRP A 16 2.99 -8.08 5.98
N PRO A 17 3.78 -8.36 4.92
CA PRO A 17 3.31 -9.01 3.71
C PRO A 17 3.46 -10.52 3.85
N ARG A 18 2.46 -11.14 4.49
CA ARG A 18 2.41 -12.59 4.75
C ARG A 18 0.97 -13.04 4.94
N ASP A 19 0.77 -14.36 4.97
CA ASP A 19 -0.50 -14.99 5.30
C ASP A 19 -1.66 -14.55 4.37
N GLY A 20 -1.33 -14.26 3.10
CA GLY A 20 -2.31 -13.86 2.09
C GLY A 20 -2.76 -12.41 2.20
N ALA A 21 -2.07 -11.56 2.97
CA ALA A 21 -2.42 -10.17 3.16
C ALA A 21 -1.19 -9.26 3.24
N VAL A 22 -1.40 -7.97 2.99
CA VAL A 22 -0.46 -6.90 3.33
C VAL A 22 -1.07 -6.10 4.47
N ARG A 23 -0.58 -6.32 5.69
CA ARG A 23 -0.95 -5.51 6.85
C ARG A 23 0.04 -4.36 7.04
N VAL A 24 -0.50 -3.17 7.28
CA VAL A 24 0.26 -1.94 7.52
C VAL A 24 -0.14 -1.35 8.87
N VAL A 25 0.86 -0.98 9.66
CA VAL A 25 0.67 -0.36 10.97
C VAL A 25 1.54 0.88 11.05
N GLY A 26 1.01 1.95 11.63
CA GLY A 26 1.70 3.24 11.69
C GLY A 26 0.94 4.27 12.50
N ASP A 27 1.27 5.53 12.28
CA ASP A 27 0.79 6.64 13.08
C ASP A 27 0.34 7.81 12.17
N LEU A 28 -0.76 8.46 12.54
CA LEU A 28 -1.27 9.66 11.88
C LEU A 28 -0.71 10.90 12.57
N HIS A 29 -0.08 11.78 11.81
CA HIS A 29 0.57 12.97 12.33
C HIS A 29 -0.01 14.24 11.74
N GLY A 30 0.08 15.34 12.47
CA GLY A 30 -0.31 16.68 11.99
C GLY A 30 -1.82 16.92 11.90
N LEU A 31 -2.65 16.03 12.44
CA LEU A 31 -4.10 16.24 12.55
C LEU A 31 -4.41 17.33 13.57
N ALA A 32 -5.35 18.23 13.24
CA ALA A 32 -5.75 19.34 14.11
C ALA A 32 -6.48 18.88 15.38
N GLU A 33 -7.18 17.74 15.28
CA GLU A 33 -7.86 17.06 16.37
C GLU A 33 -7.42 15.58 16.36
N THR A 34 -7.57 14.89 17.49
CA THR A 34 -7.35 13.44 17.54
C THR A 34 -8.23 12.76 16.50
N ALA A 35 -7.64 11.85 15.72
CA ALA A 35 -8.37 11.10 14.71
C ALA A 35 -9.58 10.42 15.35
N SER A 36 -10.77 10.85 14.96
CA SER A 36 -12.04 10.29 15.40
C SER A 36 -12.87 9.89 14.17
N GLY A 37 -13.93 9.12 14.37
CA GLY A 37 -14.75 8.62 13.28
C GLY A 37 -14.19 7.37 12.58
N ARG A 38 -14.80 7.00 11.45
CA ARG A 38 -14.37 5.86 10.64
C ARG A 38 -13.25 6.28 9.70
N TRP A 39 -12.23 5.44 9.63
CA TRP A 39 -11.07 5.63 8.78
C TRP A 39 -10.93 4.45 7.82
N TYR A 40 -10.35 4.74 6.67
CA TYR A 40 -10.17 3.77 5.61
C TYR A 40 -8.76 3.87 5.03
N LEU A 41 -8.23 2.70 4.70
CA LEU A 41 -7.10 2.57 3.79
C LEU A 41 -7.67 2.58 2.37
N VAL A 42 -7.31 3.60 1.60
CA VAL A 42 -7.60 3.69 0.18
C VAL A 42 -6.42 3.13 -0.60
N VAL A 43 -6.70 2.17 -1.48
CA VAL A 43 -5.72 1.50 -2.34
C VAL A 43 -6.04 1.88 -3.77
N ALA A 44 -5.23 2.78 -4.36
CA ALA A 44 -5.46 3.33 -5.68
C ALA A 44 -4.48 2.75 -6.71
N LEU A 45 -5.00 2.28 -7.84
CA LEU A 45 -4.16 1.83 -8.94
C LEU A 45 -3.49 3.05 -9.57
N ARG A 46 -2.16 3.01 -9.69
CA ARG A 46 -1.41 4.14 -10.26
C ARG A 46 -1.83 4.38 -11.71
N ASP A 47 -1.91 5.67 -12.07
CA ASP A 47 -2.29 6.14 -13.41
C ASP A 47 -3.68 5.66 -13.87
N SER A 48 -4.58 5.40 -12.90
CA SER A 48 -5.94 4.90 -13.13
C SER A 48 -6.93 5.52 -12.14
N ALA A 49 -8.22 5.48 -12.48
CA ALA A 49 -9.31 5.84 -11.57
C ALA A 49 -9.73 4.68 -10.64
N VAL A 50 -9.19 3.48 -10.86
CA VAL A 50 -9.53 2.30 -10.05
C VAL A 50 -8.97 2.45 -8.64
N ARG A 51 -9.85 2.27 -7.65
CA ARG A 51 -9.50 2.31 -6.23
C ARG A 51 -10.37 1.36 -5.42
N MET A 52 -9.83 0.89 -4.31
CA MET A 52 -10.49 0.06 -3.32
C MET A 52 -10.40 0.70 -1.93
N GLN A 53 -11.30 0.33 -1.03
CA GLN A 53 -11.37 0.87 0.32
C GLN A 53 -11.44 -0.27 1.34
N TYR A 54 -10.60 -0.20 2.37
CA TYR A 54 -10.57 -1.16 3.48
C TYR A 54 -10.73 -0.41 4.79
N GLY A 55 -11.48 -0.98 5.73
CA GLY A 55 -11.57 -0.41 7.07
C GLY A 55 -10.19 -0.28 7.71
N MET A 56 -9.89 0.88 8.27
CA MET A 56 -8.66 1.14 9.02
C MET A 56 -9.03 1.42 10.48
N THR A 57 -8.50 0.59 11.38
CA THR A 57 -8.66 0.85 12.81
C THR A 57 -7.74 2.00 13.19
N VAL A 58 -8.26 3.00 13.90
CA VAL A 58 -7.48 4.11 14.44
C VAL A 58 -7.74 4.24 15.94
N ASN A 59 -6.67 4.12 16.73
CA ASN A 59 -6.71 4.22 18.19
C ASN A 59 -5.77 5.35 18.62
N GLY A 60 -6.32 6.55 18.85
CA GLY A 60 -5.51 7.75 19.04
C GLY A 60 -4.93 8.20 17.70
N ASP A 61 -3.61 8.15 17.55
CA ASP A 61 -2.89 8.38 16.29
C ASP A 61 -2.48 7.07 15.60
N ARG A 62 -2.40 5.95 16.32
CA ARG A 62 -2.00 4.65 15.78
C ARG A 62 -3.07 4.10 14.83
N PHE A 63 -2.67 3.71 13.62
CA PHE A 63 -3.52 3.02 12.65
C PHE A 63 -3.09 1.57 12.39
N ASP A 64 -4.06 0.75 11.99
CA ASP A 64 -3.89 -0.63 11.56
C ASP A 64 -4.89 -0.96 10.43
N ALA A 65 -4.38 -1.43 9.30
CA ALA A 65 -5.19 -1.87 8.16
C ALA A 65 -4.56 -3.08 7.47
N SER A 66 -5.40 -3.92 6.86
CA SER A 66 -4.97 -5.10 6.11
C SER A 66 -5.71 -5.17 4.77
N VAL A 67 -4.98 -5.56 3.72
CA VAL A 67 -5.50 -5.75 2.36
C VAL A 67 -5.17 -7.18 1.92
N PRO A 68 -6.12 -7.99 1.47
CA PRO A 68 -5.85 -9.28 0.84
C PRO A 68 -4.84 -9.13 -0.31
N ALA A 69 -3.89 -10.06 -0.42
CA ALA A 69 -2.85 -9.99 -1.44
C ALA A 69 -3.45 -10.09 -2.87
N GLU A 70 -4.52 -10.86 -3.04
CA GLU A 70 -5.27 -11.02 -4.29
C GLU A 70 -5.91 -9.73 -4.81
N ASP A 71 -6.31 -8.83 -3.92
CA ASP A 71 -6.89 -7.56 -4.32
C ASP A 71 -5.87 -6.62 -5.00
N PHE A 72 -4.57 -6.89 -4.88
CA PHE A 72 -3.54 -6.18 -5.64
C PHE A 72 -3.35 -6.74 -7.07
N VAL A 73 -3.97 -7.86 -7.44
CA VAL A 73 -3.94 -8.36 -8.81
C VAL A 73 -4.90 -7.53 -9.67
N PRO A 74 -4.41 -6.79 -10.68
CA PRO A 74 -5.30 -6.02 -11.54
C PRO A 74 -6.19 -6.96 -12.36
N ALA A 75 -7.47 -6.60 -12.53
CA ALA A 75 -8.40 -7.35 -13.38
C ALA A 75 -8.08 -7.21 -14.88
N ASP A 76 -7.35 -6.16 -15.27
CA ASP A 76 -6.95 -5.92 -16.65
C ASP A 76 -5.76 -6.81 -17.06
N PHE A 77 -5.94 -7.62 -18.11
CA PHE A 77 -4.91 -8.55 -18.59
C PHE A 77 -3.62 -7.88 -19.07
N SER A 78 -3.68 -6.67 -19.62
CA SER A 78 -2.46 -5.95 -20.03
C SER A 78 -1.65 -5.51 -18.81
N LEU A 79 -2.32 -5.03 -17.77
CA LEU A 79 -1.69 -4.72 -16.48
C LEU A 79 -1.18 -5.95 -15.74
N GLN A 80 -1.82 -7.11 -15.90
CA GLN A 80 -1.28 -8.37 -15.40
C GLN A 80 0.05 -8.70 -16.09
N ALA A 81 0.14 -8.54 -17.41
CA ALA A 81 1.33 -8.85 -18.19
C ALA A 81 2.49 -7.85 -17.96
N GLU A 82 2.19 -6.56 -17.82
CA GLU A 82 3.19 -5.50 -17.64
C GLU A 82 3.55 -5.27 -16.17
N GLY A 83 2.64 -5.64 -15.26
CA GLY A 83 2.69 -5.33 -13.85
C GLY A 83 1.97 -4.01 -13.51
N ALA A 84 1.57 -3.90 -12.25
CA ALA A 84 0.85 -2.77 -11.70
C ALA A 84 1.49 -2.28 -10.40
N ALA A 85 1.23 -1.01 -10.07
CA ALA A 85 1.59 -0.42 -8.79
C ALA A 85 0.35 0.20 -8.14
N TRP A 86 0.16 -0.11 -6.86
CA TRP A 86 -0.92 0.41 -6.04
C TRP A 86 -0.36 1.37 -4.99
N ASP A 87 -1.02 2.50 -4.90
CA ASP A 87 -0.70 3.60 -4.02
C ASP A 87 -1.61 3.57 -2.80
N LEU A 88 -1.04 3.66 -1.60
CA LEU A 88 -1.76 3.50 -0.34
C LEU A 88 -1.95 4.86 0.34
N PHE A 89 -3.18 5.14 0.77
CA PHE A 89 -3.56 6.37 1.45
C PHE A 89 -4.46 6.08 2.65
N ALA A 90 -4.38 6.90 3.69
CA ALA A 90 -5.35 6.93 4.77
C ALA A 90 -6.34 8.07 4.53
N SER A 91 -7.63 7.80 4.69
CA SER A 91 -8.67 8.81 4.52
C SER A 91 -9.77 8.60 5.57
N PRO A 92 -10.25 9.68 6.21
CA PRO A 92 -11.46 9.59 7.00
C PRO A 92 -12.69 9.47 6.07
N GLU A 93 -13.77 8.89 6.58
CA GLU A 93 -14.97 8.57 5.78
C GLU A 93 -15.51 9.76 4.98
N GLU A 94 -15.53 10.96 5.58
CA GLU A 94 -16.06 12.17 4.96
C GLU A 94 -15.26 12.67 3.74
N ARG A 95 -14.06 12.12 3.51
CA ARG A 95 -13.20 12.45 2.36
C ARG A 95 -13.05 11.31 1.36
N LEU A 96 -13.69 10.16 1.57
CA LEU A 96 -13.54 8.99 0.67
C LEU A 96 -13.99 9.27 -0.76
N GLU A 97 -15.02 10.10 -0.91
CA GLU A 97 -15.59 10.43 -2.21
C GLU A 97 -14.80 11.51 -2.96
N SER A 98 -13.72 12.05 -2.37
CA SER A 98 -12.88 13.01 -3.10
C SER A 98 -12.29 12.38 -4.36
N THR A 99 -12.24 13.15 -5.43
CA THR A 99 -11.53 12.81 -6.67
C THR A 99 -10.08 13.30 -6.66
N ASP A 100 -9.71 14.14 -5.69
CA ASP A 100 -8.36 14.63 -5.52
C ASP A 100 -7.61 13.77 -4.50
N THR A 101 -6.54 13.10 -4.94
CA THR A 101 -5.74 12.25 -4.06
C THR A 101 -4.99 13.05 -2.98
N ASP A 102 -4.82 14.37 -3.17
CA ASP A 102 -4.19 15.25 -2.19
C ASP A 102 -5.07 15.48 -0.95
N ASP A 103 -6.37 15.14 -1.02
CA ASP A 103 -7.27 15.16 0.14
C ASP A 103 -7.03 13.98 1.10
N TRP A 104 -6.30 12.96 0.64
CA TRP A 104 -5.97 11.77 1.43
C TRP A 104 -4.51 11.80 1.90
N LEU A 105 -4.26 11.13 3.03
CA LEU A 105 -2.94 11.08 3.63
C LEU A 105 -2.14 9.94 2.99
N ARG A 106 -1.20 10.29 2.11
CA ARG A 106 -0.32 9.29 1.51
C ARG A 106 0.45 8.52 2.58
N LEU A 107 0.36 7.18 2.57
CA LEU A 107 1.18 6.36 3.46
C LEU A 107 2.62 6.44 2.98
N GLY A 108 3.52 6.76 3.90
CA GLY A 108 4.96 6.82 3.67
C GLY A 108 5.72 6.56 4.95
N ARG A 109 7.03 6.74 4.92
CA ARG A 109 7.85 6.73 6.13
C ARG A 109 8.88 7.82 6.02
N HIS A 110 9.14 8.56 7.09
CA HIS A 110 10.26 9.48 7.08
C HIS A 110 11.55 8.67 7.22
N LEU A 111 12.29 8.49 6.13
CA LEU A 111 13.47 7.63 6.15
C LEU A 111 14.79 8.42 6.29
N ASP A 112 14.75 9.72 6.59
CA ASP A 112 15.82 10.71 6.37
C ASP A 112 17.23 10.32 6.86
N ASP A 113 17.35 9.43 7.84
CA ASP A 113 18.63 9.01 8.42
C ASP A 113 19.32 7.81 7.72
N VAL A 114 18.73 7.22 6.68
CA VAL A 114 19.30 6.02 6.03
C VAL A 114 20.01 6.39 4.70
N ARG A 115 21.29 6.02 4.51
CA ARG A 115 21.96 6.09 3.19
C ARG A 115 21.69 4.77 2.42
N ASP A 116 21.46 4.82 1.10
CA ASP A 116 21.17 3.65 0.24
C ASP A 116 19.94 2.80 0.62
N LYS A 117 18.88 3.47 1.12
CA LYS A 117 17.66 2.91 1.74
C LYS A 117 16.94 1.83 0.93
N LYS A 118 16.89 1.97 -0.40
CA LYS A 118 16.21 1.02 -1.31
C LYS A 118 16.84 -0.38 -1.31
N LYS A 119 18.12 -0.52 -0.93
CA LYS A 119 18.80 -1.81 -0.81
C LYS A 119 18.56 -2.51 0.54
N ILE A 120 18.03 -1.80 1.54
CA ILE A 120 17.92 -2.31 2.92
C ILE A 120 16.51 -2.82 3.22
N MET A 121 15.46 -2.18 2.69
CA MET A 121 14.06 -2.56 2.96
C MET A 121 13.52 -3.47 1.85
N VAL A 122 13.88 -4.75 1.91
CA VAL A 122 13.38 -5.80 1.02
C VAL A 122 12.25 -6.53 1.73
N PHE A 123 11.01 -6.28 1.32
CA PHE A 123 9.86 -7.04 1.80
C PHE A 123 9.76 -8.42 1.15
N PRO A 124 9.32 -9.48 1.86
CA PRO A 124 9.05 -10.77 1.24
C PRO A 124 7.95 -10.64 0.17
N VAL A 125 8.09 -11.44 -0.88
CA VAL A 125 7.10 -11.56 -1.95
C VAL A 125 6.01 -12.53 -1.50
N GLN A 126 4.77 -12.23 -1.85
CA GLN A 126 3.66 -13.17 -1.79
C GLN A 126 3.26 -13.56 -3.21
N GLU A 127 3.27 -14.86 -3.51
CA GLU A 127 2.75 -15.36 -4.78
C GLU A 127 1.24 -15.57 -4.64
N VAL A 128 0.50 -15.12 -5.65
CA VAL A 128 -0.96 -15.15 -5.67
C VAL A 128 -1.43 -15.69 -7.01
N GLU A 129 -2.42 -16.59 -6.97
CA GLU A 129 -3.17 -17.01 -8.14
C GLU A 129 -4.56 -16.39 -8.07
N SER A 130 -4.92 -15.55 -9.06
CA SER A 130 -6.24 -14.90 -9.13
C SER A 130 -6.71 -14.87 -10.58
N ASP A 131 -7.93 -15.33 -10.85
CA ASP A 131 -8.53 -15.39 -12.18
C ASP A 131 -7.62 -16.01 -13.27
N GLY A 132 -6.83 -17.02 -12.89
CA GLY A 132 -5.87 -17.71 -13.76
C GLY A 132 -4.57 -16.95 -14.02
N ALA A 133 -4.37 -15.78 -13.41
CA ALA A 133 -3.11 -15.05 -13.41
C ALA A 133 -2.28 -15.41 -12.17
N TYR A 134 -1.01 -15.76 -12.39
CA TYR A 134 -0.04 -16.01 -11.32
C TYR A 134 0.84 -14.76 -11.14
N MET A 135 0.75 -14.12 -9.98
CA MET A 135 1.32 -12.80 -9.72
C MET A 135 2.16 -12.79 -8.43
N SER A 136 3.30 -12.12 -8.49
CA SER A 136 4.10 -11.75 -7.32
C SER A 136 3.65 -10.39 -6.79
N VAL A 137 3.16 -10.35 -5.55
CA VAL A 137 2.71 -9.15 -4.83
C VAL A 137 3.75 -8.76 -3.78
N ARG A 138 4.20 -7.50 -3.79
CA ARG A 138 5.27 -7.04 -2.91
C ARG A 138 5.20 -5.55 -2.57
N PRO A 139 5.22 -5.18 -1.28
CA PRO A 139 5.39 -3.78 -0.88
C PRO A 139 6.75 -3.20 -1.31
N PHE A 140 6.79 -1.88 -1.53
CA PHE A 140 8.02 -1.14 -1.76
C PHE A 140 7.84 0.34 -1.40
N TYR A 141 8.95 1.00 -1.06
CA TYR A 141 8.98 2.46 -0.93
C TYR A 141 9.43 3.11 -2.25
N THR A 142 8.77 4.20 -2.62
CA THR A 142 9.11 5.01 -3.81
C THR A 142 10.37 5.86 -3.57
N VAL A 143 10.77 6.67 -4.54
CA VAL A 143 11.85 7.67 -4.36
C VAL A 143 11.51 8.76 -3.34
N ASN A 144 10.21 9.00 -3.12
CA ASN A 144 9.72 10.03 -2.20
C ASN A 144 9.32 9.42 -0.85
N ASP A 145 9.87 8.24 -0.52
CA ASP A 145 9.60 7.47 0.70
C ASP A 145 8.10 7.14 0.95
N ASN A 146 7.27 7.20 -0.10
CA ASN A 146 5.87 6.75 -0.07
C ASN A 146 5.78 5.24 -0.19
N LEU A 147 4.88 4.61 0.56
CA LEU A 147 4.56 3.20 0.44
C LEU A 147 3.71 2.95 -0.82
N SER A 148 4.00 1.84 -1.49
CA SER A 148 3.24 1.29 -2.60
C SER A 148 3.31 -0.23 -2.56
N VAL A 149 2.42 -0.90 -3.26
CA VAL A 149 2.46 -2.36 -3.47
C VAL A 149 2.53 -2.63 -4.97
N GLY A 150 3.52 -3.42 -5.38
CA GLY A 150 3.65 -3.86 -6.76
C GLY A 150 3.05 -5.23 -6.95
N ALA A 151 2.31 -5.42 -8.04
CA ALA A 151 1.93 -6.73 -8.55
C ALA A 151 2.62 -6.93 -9.89
N ARG A 152 3.33 -8.04 -10.07
CA ARG A 152 4.03 -8.38 -11.32
C ARG A 152 3.73 -9.82 -11.71
N PRO A 153 3.81 -10.20 -12.99
CA PRO A 153 3.81 -11.61 -13.37
C PRO A 153 4.78 -12.38 -12.49
N GLY A 154 4.27 -13.41 -11.82
CA GLY A 154 5.12 -14.29 -11.04
C GLY A 154 6.08 -15.02 -11.98
N SER A 155 7.28 -15.33 -11.49
CA SER A 155 8.15 -16.24 -12.23
C SER A 155 7.54 -17.63 -12.10
N SER A 156 6.61 -17.96 -12.99
CA SER A 156 6.24 -19.36 -13.18
C SER A 156 7.52 -20.08 -13.61
N ALA A 157 8.04 -20.95 -12.76
CA ALA A 157 8.80 -22.07 -13.30
C ALA A 157 7.81 -22.79 -14.23
N PRO A 158 8.10 -22.96 -15.53
CA PRO A 158 7.21 -23.71 -16.39
C PRO A 158 7.06 -25.09 -15.78
N PHE A 159 5.80 -25.50 -15.57
CA PHE A 159 5.43 -26.87 -15.21
C PHE A 159 6.33 -27.82 -15.99
N GLY A 160 7.11 -28.63 -15.27
CA GLY A 160 8.06 -29.55 -15.88
C GLY A 160 7.37 -30.35 -16.96
N LYS A 161 7.91 -30.29 -18.18
CA LYS A 161 7.62 -31.32 -19.17
C LYS A 161 8.26 -32.60 -18.64
N GLU A 162 7.47 -33.44 -17.97
CA GLU A 162 7.76 -34.87 -17.97
C GLU A 162 7.79 -35.31 -19.44
N SER A 163 8.99 -35.67 -19.89
CA SER A 163 9.21 -36.32 -21.18
C SER A 163 9.32 -37.83 -20.91
N PRO A 164 8.87 -38.65 -21.88
CA PRO A 164 8.29 -39.98 -21.65
C PRO A 164 9.24 -41.07 -21.15
#